data_AF-A0A924W265-F1
#
_entry.id   AF-A0A924W265-F1
#
_cell.length_a   1.000
_cell.length_b   1.000
_cell.length_c   1.000
_cell.angle_alpha   90.00
_cell.angle_beta   90.00
_cell.angle_gamma   90.00
#
_symmetry.space_group_name_H-M   'P 1'
#
loop_
_entity.id
_entity.type
_entity.pdbx_description
1 polymer ?
#
loop_
_entity_poly.entity_id
_entity_poly.type
_entity_poly.pdbx_seq_one_letter_code
_entity_poly.pdbx_strand_id
1 'polypeptide(L)'
;MALPNQPRPDAAEPPAPLELSVPHAAQARVALVSRLCEIVSWPESRLPAYERQLAADILVGLLRTSNVELRRRCAQGLARVTDAPKALLRYLARDEILVALPLLEAGAGFDDSDLVATVRAGVAAHWLAIARRRHLTESVTDALIQTGDTPCIEAVLKNQGTRLSTQGVDLVVARSRQAASLPPLVVSRPEIRPTQALVLFWWANFEARLQILRRFAVDRNVLIQELGDVFKLAAAEGWADADTRKTLQVIERRQRNRAAAAQSPYGSLEGALAAAERGVDRTLIHEIAHLAGIKPTTASQIFADPGGEAIGVFCKAVGLKRPLMIAFWRALRRPNGDPDVTNNPLGRAVYVFDTLATAKAQTVLRYWNWSFTADAANIERVSFDDNTLDLTLARRNAALLFNRNV
;
A
#
# COMPACT_ATOMS: atom_id res chain seq x y z
N MET A 1 15.19 15.39 14.03
CA MET A 1 15.00 14.80 15.38
C MET A 1 15.90 13.59 15.49
N ALA A 2 16.83 13.59 16.43
CA ALA A 2 17.61 12.40 16.77
C ALA A 2 16.64 11.33 17.31
N LEU A 3 16.74 10.10 16.79
CA LEU A 3 15.93 8.98 17.29
C LEU A 3 16.41 8.63 18.71
N PRO A 4 15.51 8.47 19.70
CA PRO A 4 15.90 8.03 21.03
C PRO A 4 16.46 6.61 20.97
N ASN A 5 17.57 6.37 21.68
CA ASN A 5 18.23 5.06 21.73
C ASN A 5 17.26 4.01 22.30
N GLN A 6 17.06 2.90 21.59
CA GLN A 6 16.24 1.78 22.05
C GLN A 6 17.18 0.66 22.52
N PRO A 7 17.38 0.50 23.84
CA PRO A 7 18.25 -0.55 24.37
C PRO A 7 17.61 -1.92 24.17
N ARG A 8 18.46 -2.95 24.08
CA ARG A 8 18.05 -4.34 23.97
C ARG A 8 17.49 -4.83 25.33
N PRO A 9 16.45 -5.67 25.38
CA PRO A 9 16.10 -6.39 26.60
C PRO A 9 17.18 -7.46 26.87
N ASP A 10 17.94 -7.29 27.95
CA ASP A 10 18.99 -8.23 28.34
C ASP A 10 18.41 -9.52 28.91
N ALA A 11 19.06 -10.64 28.57
CA ALA A 11 18.81 -11.94 29.15
C ALA A 11 19.70 -12.11 30.39
N ALA A 12 19.07 -12.33 31.56
CA ALA A 12 19.62 -12.75 32.86
C ALA A 12 20.84 -11.97 33.41
N GLU A 13 20.70 -11.42 34.62
CA GLU A 13 21.77 -10.74 35.35
C GLU A 13 23.05 -11.61 35.45
N PRO A 14 24.22 -11.10 35.06
CA PRO A 14 25.48 -11.78 35.30
C PRO A 14 25.83 -11.75 36.79
N PRO A 15 26.56 -12.76 37.32
CA PRO A 15 26.99 -12.78 38.71
C PRO A 15 27.91 -11.59 39.03
N ALA A 16 27.84 -11.10 40.27
CA ALA A 16 28.55 -9.92 40.75
C ALA A 16 30.08 -10.04 40.52
N PRO A 17 30.74 -9.01 39.92
CA PRO A 17 32.18 -9.06 39.69
C PRO A 17 32.94 -8.95 41.01
N LEU A 18 34.05 -9.68 41.12
CA LEU A 18 35.06 -9.47 42.17
C LEU A 18 35.61 -8.04 42.03
N GLU A 19 35.35 -7.19 43.03
CA GLU A 19 35.69 -5.76 42.98
C GLU A 19 37.22 -5.56 42.97
N LEU A 20 37.75 -5.07 41.85
CA LEU A 20 39.04 -4.40 41.80
C LEU A 20 38.85 -2.97 42.29
N SER A 21 39.57 -2.58 43.34
CA SER A 21 39.43 -1.32 44.08
C SER A 21 39.85 -0.05 43.32
N VAL A 22 40.17 -0.16 42.02
CA VAL A 22 40.42 0.98 41.13
C VAL A 22 39.86 0.68 39.73
N PRO A 23 39.03 1.55 39.13
CA PRO A 23 38.61 1.40 37.73
C PRO A 23 39.83 1.55 36.82
N HIS A 24 40.47 0.46 36.44
CA HIS A 24 41.56 0.49 35.48
C HIS A 24 40.99 0.54 34.06
N ALA A 25 41.14 1.67 33.37
CA ALA A 25 40.82 1.73 31.95
C ALA A 25 41.75 0.76 31.21
N ALA A 26 41.22 -0.33 30.66
CA ALA A 26 42.00 -1.36 29.99
C ALA A 26 42.58 -0.87 28.65
N GLN A 27 43.62 -0.02 28.70
CA GLN A 27 44.24 0.63 27.54
C GLN A 27 44.68 -0.38 26.47
N ALA A 28 45.27 -1.50 26.89
CA ALA A 28 45.67 -2.58 25.98
C ALA A 28 44.48 -3.20 25.24
N ARG A 29 43.34 -3.36 25.91
CA ARG A 29 42.11 -3.90 25.30
C ARG A 29 41.53 -2.92 24.28
N VAL A 30 41.51 -1.62 24.61
CA VAL A 30 41.09 -0.57 23.68
C VAL A 30 41.97 -0.58 22.43
N ALA A 31 43.30 -0.61 22.61
CA ALA A 31 44.25 -0.67 21.50
C ALA A 31 44.10 -1.95 20.67
N LEU A 32 43.86 -3.09 21.31
CA LEU A 32 43.63 -4.38 20.64
C LEU A 32 42.37 -4.34 19.77
N VAL A 33 41.25 -3.87 20.32
CA VAL A 33 39.98 -3.71 19.57
C VAL A 33 40.17 -2.75 18.40
N SER A 34 40.82 -1.60 18.62
CA SER A 34 41.09 -0.63 17.55
C SER A 34 41.91 -1.24 16.41
N ARG A 35 43.02 -1.91 16.72
CA ARG A 35 43.88 -2.54 15.71
C ARG A 35 43.17 -3.67 14.98
N LEU A 36 42.42 -4.51 15.68
CA LEU A 36 41.64 -5.57 15.04
C LEU A 36 40.55 -4.99 14.13
N CYS A 37 39.83 -3.94 14.55
CA CYS A 37 38.86 -3.25 13.69
C CYS A 37 39.51 -2.66 12.43
N GLU A 38 40.73 -2.13 12.53
CA GLU A 38 41.49 -1.67 11.35
C GLU A 38 41.85 -2.84 10.43
N ILE A 39 42.41 -3.92 10.97
CA ILE A 39 42.82 -5.13 10.23
C ILE A 39 41.64 -5.71 9.44
N VAL A 40 40.47 -5.90 10.07
CA VAL A 40 39.29 -6.45 9.38
C VAL A 40 38.72 -5.51 8.31
N SER A 41 39.09 -4.22 8.35
CA SER A 41 38.65 -3.21 7.39
C SER A 41 39.65 -2.98 6.25
N TRP A 42 40.83 -3.63 6.27
CA TRP A 42 41.82 -3.48 5.20
C TRP A 42 41.33 -4.06 3.86
N PRO A 43 41.88 -3.62 2.72
CA PRO A 43 41.64 -4.26 1.42
C PRO A 43 42.14 -5.71 1.40
N GLU A 44 41.56 -6.56 0.56
CA GLU A 44 41.98 -7.97 0.41
C GLU A 44 43.46 -8.13 0.05
N SER A 45 44.03 -7.16 -0.68
CA SER A 45 45.44 -7.17 -1.07
C SER A 45 46.44 -7.11 0.11
N ARG A 46 45.98 -6.74 1.31
CA ARG A 46 46.82 -6.61 2.50
C ARG A 46 46.65 -7.74 3.52
N LEU A 47 45.57 -8.51 3.43
CA LEU A 47 45.24 -9.52 4.44
C LEU A 47 44.52 -10.71 3.80
N PRO A 48 45.10 -11.92 3.87
CA PRO A 48 44.45 -13.13 3.41
C PRO A 48 43.08 -13.34 4.08
N ALA A 49 42.11 -13.90 3.35
CA ALA A 49 40.74 -14.07 3.83
C ALA A 49 40.65 -14.88 5.14
N TYR A 50 41.48 -15.92 5.31
CA TYR A 50 41.49 -16.73 6.54
C TYR A 50 42.00 -15.94 7.75
N GLU A 51 42.99 -15.05 7.60
CA GLU A 51 43.47 -14.20 8.69
C GLU A 51 42.45 -13.12 9.05
N ARG A 52 41.76 -12.58 8.04
CA ARG A 52 40.63 -11.67 8.24
C ARG A 52 39.52 -12.31 9.06
N GLN A 53 39.19 -13.56 8.75
CA GLN A 53 38.18 -14.32 9.48
C GLN A 53 38.61 -14.58 10.92
N LEU A 54 39.85 -15.01 11.14
CA LEU A 54 40.41 -15.20 12.49
C LEU A 54 40.38 -13.91 13.31
N ALA A 55 40.82 -12.79 12.72
CA ALA A 55 40.77 -11.48 13.36
C ALA A 55 39.34 -11.08 13.73
N ALA A 56 38.37 -11.36 12.85
CA ALA A 56 36.96 -11.09 13.11
C ALA A 56 36.37 -11.94 14.23
N ASP A 57 36.71 -13.22 14.31
CA ASP A 57 36.21 -14.12 15.36
C ASP A 57 36.72 -13.68 16.75
N ILE A 58 38.01 -13.32 16.84
CA ILE A 58 38.60 -12.73 18.07
C ILE A 58 37.89 -11.42 18.41
N LEU A 59 37.70 -10.56 17.41
CA LEU A 59 37.10 -9.25 17.58
C LEU A 59 35.65 -9.32 18.06
N VAL A 60 34.83 -10.26 17.55
CA VAL A 60 33.47 -10.50 18.05
C VAL A 60 33.48 -10.81 19.54
N GLY A 61 34.40 -11.66 20.01
CA GLY A 61 34.56 -11.95 21.44
C GLY A 61 34.88 -10.71 22.27
N LEU A 62 35.82 -9.88 21.81
CA LEU A 62 36.23 -8.65 22.50
C LEU A 62 35.14 -7.55 22.49
N LEU A 63 34.32 -7.49 21.43
CA LEU A 63 33.27 -6.49 21.31
C LEU A 63 32.10 -6.76 22.27
N ARG A 64 31.86 -8.01 22.68
CA ARG A 64 30.78 -8.37 23.62
C ARG A 64 30.87 -7.64 24.96
N THR A 65 32.07 -7.40 25.45
CA THR A 65 32.29 -6.71 26.73
C THR A 65 32.73 -5.26 26.52
N SER A 66 32.70 -4.74 25.27
CA SER A 66 33.19 -3.39 24.91
C SER A 66 32.09 -2.36 25.06
N ASN A 67 32.46 -1.11 25.36
CA ASN A 67 31.49 -0.01 25.39
C ASN A 67 30.92 0.29 23.99
N VAL A 68 29.76 0.95 23.95
CA VAL A 68 29.02 1.32 22.73
C VAL A 68 29.90 2.10 21.74
N GLU A 69 30.75 3.00 22.23
CA GLU A 69 31.59 3.84 21.37
C GLU A 69 32.61 3.03 20.57
N LEU A 70 33.24 2.02 21.18
CA LEU A 70 34.17 1.13 20.47
C LEU A 70 33.46 0.26 19.44
N ARG A 71 32.28 -0.29 19.79
CA ARG A 71 31.48 -1.08 18.85
C ARG A 71 31.04 -0.24 17.66
N ARG A 72 30.61 1.01 17.91
CA ARG A 72 30.24 1.98 16.89
C ARG A 72 31.41 2.34 15.95
N ARG A 73 32.60 2.59 16.49
CA ARG A 73 33.80 2.85 15.66
C ARG A 73 34.12 1.66 14.75
N CYS A 74 33.98 0.44 15.26
CA CYS A 74 34.17 -0.75 14.46
C CYS A 74 33.15 -0.85 13.32
N ALA A 75 31.87 -0.61 13.62
CA ALA A 75 30.80 -0.57 12.63
C ALA A 75 31.04 0.49 11.54
N GLN A 76 31.57 1.66 11.91
CA GLN A 76 31.94 2.71 10.95
C GLN A 76 33.07 2.29 10.01
N GLY A 77 34.11 1.63 10.54
CA GLY A 77 35.22 1.12 9.73
C GLY A 77 34.78 0.11 8.67
N LEU A 78 33.81 -0.74 9.03
CA LEU A 78 33.29 -1.80 8.17
C LEU A 78 32.24 -1.33 7.15
N ALA A 79 31.65 -0.14 7.30
CA ALA A 79 30.54 0.30 6.46
C ALA A 79 30.86 0.31 4.95
N ARG A 80 32.12 0.57 4.59
CA ARG A 80 32.57 0.62 3.17
C ARG A 80 33.29 -0.63 2.71
N VAL A 81 33.34 -1.68 3.53
CA VAL A 81 34.09 -2.90 3.26
C VAL A 81 33.15 -3.93 2.66
N THR A 82 33.32 -4.25 1.39
CA THR A 82 32.48 -5.22 0.66
C THR A 82 32.65 -6.63 1.22
N ASP A 83 33.89 -7.07 1.41
CA ASP A 83 34.22 -8.42 1.89
C ASP A 83 34.35 -8.47 3.42
N ALA A 84 33.52 -7.68 4.11
CA ALA A 84 33.51 -7.64 5.56
C ALA A 84 33.04 -8.99 6.13
N PRO A 85 33.68 -9.51 7.18
CA PRO A 85 33.33 -10.80 7.77
C PRO A 85 31.86 -10.85 8.23
N LYS A 86 31.07 -11.74 7.62
CA LYS A 86 29.61 -11.82 7.78
C LYS A 86 29.19 -12.04 9.24
N ALA A 87 29.96 -12.78 10.04
CA ALA A 87 29.67 -12.98 11.46
C ALA A 87 29.75 -11.66 12.26
N LEU A 88 30.77 -10.85 11.99
CA LEU A 88 30.97 -9.56 12.63
C LEU A 88 29.93 -8.52 12.19
N LEU A 89 29.61 -8.46 10.89
CA LEU A 89 28.53 -7.61 10.38
C LEU A 89 27.19 -7.93 11.05
N ARG A 90 26.80 -9.21 11.08
CA ARG A 90 25.53 -9.64 11.71
C ARG A 90 25.49 -9.37 13.21
N TYR A 91 26.62 -9.47 13.90
CA TYR A 91 26.74 -9.12 15.31
C TYR A 91 26.47 -7.62 15.53
N LEU A 92 27.17 -6.75 14.80
CA LEU A 92 27.03 -5.29 14.94
C LEU A 92 25.68 -4.76 14.41
N ALA A 93 25.12 -5.39 13.38
CA ALA A 93 23.81 -5.03 12.82
C ALA A 93 22.65 -5.23 13.79
N ARG A 94 22.80 -6.15 14.75
CA ARG A 94 21.78 -6.50 15.77
C ARG A 94 22.03 -5.82 17.12
N ASP A 95 23.04 -4.98 17.18
CA ASP A 95 23.38 -4.18 18.36
C ASP A 95 22.39 -2.99 18.49
N GLU A 96 22.59 -2.16 19.50
CA GLU A 96 21.89 -0.89 19.66
C GLU A 96 22.01 -0.03 18.39
N ILE A 97 20.98 0.75 18.08
CA ILE A 97 20.92 1.48 16.81
C ILE A 97 22.12 2.42 16.62
N LEU A 98 22.66 3.02 17.69
CA LEU A 98 23.86 3.87 17.60
C LEU A 98 25.08 3.15 17.02
N VAL A 99 25.18 1.83 17.23
CA VAL A 99 26.23 0.97 16.66
C VAL A 99 25.85 0.48 15.28
N ALA A 100 24.60 0.02 15.10
CA ALA A 100 24.16 -0.61 13.87
C ALA A 100 23.96 0.39 12.71
N LEU A 101 23.57 1.64 13.00
CA LEU A 101 23.16 2.64 12.01
C LEU A 101 24.13 2.82 10.82
N PRO A 102 25.46 2.97 11.02
CA PRO A 102 26.40 3.13 9.90
C PRO A 102 26.40 1.94 8.94
N LEU A 103 26.19 0.72 9.47
CA LEU A 103 26.14 -0.50 8.70
C LEU A 103 24.79 -0.64 7.99
N LEU A 104 23.68 -0.36 8.67
CA LEU A 104 22.35 -0.54 8.07
C LEU A 104 22.08 0.46 6.96
N GLU A 105 22.48 1.72 7.11
CA GLU A 105 22.24 2.76 6.08
C GLU A 105 23.22 2.65 4.89
N ALA A 106 24.48 2.27 5.12
CA ALA A 106 25.54 2.38 4.11
C ALA A 106 26.42 1.14 3.93
N GLY A 107 26.23 0.08 4.73
CA GLY A 107 27.04 -1.13 4.71
C GLY A 107 27.09 -1.80 3.35
N ALA A 108 28.28 -1.90 2.75
CA ALA A 108 28.51 -2.51 1.45
C ALA A 108 28.55 -4.05 1.49
N GLY A 109 28.89 -4.65 2.63
CA GLY A 109 29.03 -6.10 2.77
C GLY A 109 27.75 -6.90 3.05
N PHE A 110 26.58 -6.25 3.12
CA PHE A 110 25.31 -6.96 3.26
C PHE A 110 24.75 -7.41 1.93
N ASP A 111 24.28 -8.65 1.88
CA ASP A 111 23.35 -9.11 0.84
C ASP A 111 21.90 -9.00 1.33
N ASP A 112 20.95 -9.28 0.44
CA ASP A 112 19.52 -9.22 0.74
C ASP A 112 19.13 -10.15 1.90
N SER A 113 19.75 -11.34 1.98
CA SER A 113 19.44 -12.32 3.03
C SER A 113 19.87 -11.80 4.40
N ASP A 114 21.03 -11.15 4.49
CA ASP A 114 21.49 -10.52 5.72
C ASP A 114 20.56 -9.37 6.15
N LEU A 115 20.13 -8.53 5.20
CA LEU A 115 19.21 -7.42 5.49
C LEU A 115 17.85 -7.95 5.97
N VAL A 116 17.28 -8.95 5.29
CA VAL A 116 16.01 -9.58 5.70
C VAL A 116 16.15 -10.22 7.08
N ALA A 117 17.24 -10.94 7.36
CA ALA A 117 17.49 -11.52 8.68
C ALA A 117 17.65 -10.44 9.76
N THR A 118 18.18 -9.27 9.41
CA THR A 118 18.30 -8.12 10.31
C THR A 118 16.94 -7.46 10.56
N VAL A 119 16.09 -7.32 9.54
CA VAL A 119 14.71 -6.83 9.70
C VAL A 119 13.94 -7.72 10.68
N ARG A 120 14.01 -9.05 10.51
CA ARG A 120 13.31 -10.02 11.38
C ARG A 120 13.73 -9.97 12.85
N ALA A 121 15.00 -9.63 13.11
CA ALA A 121 15.56 -9.59 14.47
C ALA A 121 15.63 -8.16 15.05
N GLY A 122 15.38 -7.15 14.23
CA GLY A 122 15.54 -5.74 14.57
C GLY A 122 14.26 -5.12 15.14
N VAL A 123 14.38 -3.86 15.52
CA VAL A 123 13.27 -3.01 15.97
C VAL A 123 13.07 -1.84 15.01
N ALA A 124 12.07 -0.99 15.27
CA ALA A 124 11.71 0.15 14.40
C ALA A 124 12.89 1.03 13.98
N ALA A 125 13.84 1.27 14.89
CA ALA A 125 15.03 2.05 14.59
C ALA A 125 15.93 1.38 13.53
N HIS A 126 16.09 0.06 13.58
CA HIS A 126 16.83 -0.73 12.58
C HIS A 126 16.09 -0.76 11.24
N TRP A 127 14.78 -0.97 11.27
CA TRP A 127 13.96 -1.00 10.05
C TRP A 127 14.05 0.33 9.29
N LEU A 128 13.95 1.46 10.01
CA LEU A 128 14.07 2.78 9.42
C LEU A 128 15.46 3.05 8.83
N ALA A 129 16.52 2.56 9.47
CA ALA A 129 17.88 2.65 8.94
C ALA A 129 18.03 1.85 7.64
N ILE A 130 17.49 0.63 7.57
CA ILE A 130 17.50 -0.19 6.35
C ILE A 130 16.64 0.47 5.26
N ALA A 131 15.46 1.00 5.59
CA ALA A 131 14.56 1.65 4.65
C ALA A 131 15.18 2.89 3.95
N ARG A 132 16.18 3.52 4.58
CA ARG A 132 16.91 4.69 4.06
C ARG A 132 18.06 4.34 3.12
N ARG A 133 18.39 3.05 2.95
CA ARG A 133 19.41 2.63 1.97
C ARG A 133 19.02 3.12 0.58
N ARG A 134 20.01 3.55 -0.20
CA ARG A 134 19.78 4.14 -1.54
C ARG A 134 19.04 3.19 -2.49
N HIS A 135 19.31 1.89 -2.40
CA HIS A 135 18.71 0.86 -3.23
C HIS A 135 18.26 -0.30 -2.34
N LEU A 136 17.03 -0.76 -2.58
CA LEU A 136 16.47 -1.95 -1.93
C LEU A 136 15.74 -2.79 -2.96
N THR A 137 16.00 -4.09 -2.92
CA THR A 137 15.30 -5.10 -3.72
C THR A 137 13.92 -5.40 -3.14
N GLU A 138 13.08 -6.08 -3.91
CA GLU A 138 11.72 -6.47 -3.49
C GLU A 138 11.72 -7.36 -2.24
N SER A 139 12.72 -8.24 -2.08
CA SER A 139 12.83 -9.14 -0.92
C SER A 139 13.00 -8.37 0.40
N VAL A 140 13.83 -7.32 0.38
CA VAL A 140 14.09 -6.48 1.56
C VAL A 140 12.94 -5.53 1.83
N THR A 141 12.35 -4.92 0.78
CA THR A 141 11.18 -4.04 0.96
C THR A 141 9.97 -4.80 1.47
N ASP A 142 9.73 -6.02 1.01
CA ASP A 142 8.64 -6.86 1.51
C ASP A 142 8.84 -7.22 2.99
N ALA A 143 10.07 -7.56 3.39
CA ALA A 143 10.38 -7.80 4.81
C ALA A 143 10.11 -6.55 5.66
N LEU A 144 10.49 -5.36 5.18
CA LEU A 144 10.22 -4.09 5.87
C LEU A 144 8.72 -3.78 5.95
N ILE A 145 7.95 -4.04 4.89
CA ILE A 145 6.50 -3.80 4.87
C ILE A 145 5.78 -4.79 5.81
N GLN A 146 6.25 -6.04 5.89
CA GLN A 146 5.70 -7.07 6.78
C GLN A 146 5.82 -6.72 8.27
N THR A 147 6.79 -5.88 8.65
CA THR A 147 6.89 -5.35 10.04
C THR A 147 5.62 -4.61 10.46
N GLY A 148 4.92 -4.00 9.50
CA GLY A 148 3.72 -3.21 9.76
C GLY A 148 3.98 -1.83 10.36
N ASP A 149 5.24 -1.43 10.53
CA ASP A 149 5.62 -0.13 11.06
C ASP A 149 5.38 0.99 10.04
N THR A 150 4.42 1.87 10.32
CA THR A 150 4.03 2.95 9.39
C THR A 150 5.20 3.88 9.04
N PRO A 151 6.02 4.38 9.99
CA PRO A 151 7.20 5.19 9.66
C PRO A 151 8.19 4.50 8.72
N CYS A 152 8.45 3.21 8.92
CA CYS A 152 9.29 2.41 8.04
C CYS A 152 8.68 2.28 6.64
N ILE A 153 7.38 1.94 6.54
CA ILE A 153 6.68 1.83 5.25
C ILE A 153 6.71 3.17 4.51
N GLU A 154 6.48 4.29 5.19
CA GLU A 154 6.60 5.61 4.58
C GLU A 154 8.00 5.88 4.01
N ALA A 155 9.05 5.50 4.74
CA ALA A 155 10.42 5.65 4.28
C ALA A 155 10.69 4.81 3.03
N VAL A 156 10.20 3.57 2.98
CA VAL A 156 10.28 2.70 1.81
C VAL A 156 9.55 3.31 0.60
N LEU A 157 8.34 3.84 0.78
CA LEU A 157 7.54 4.44 -0.29
C LEU A 157 8.14 5.74 -0.83
N LYS A 158 8.70 6.58 0.05
CA LYS A 158 9.37 7.85 -0.31
C LYS A 158 10.67 7.62 -1.08
N ASN A 159 11.30 6.46 -0.91
CA ASN A 159 12.55 6.12 -1.53
C ASN A 159 12.34 5.60 -2.97
N GLN A 160 12.71 6.41 -3.97
CA GLN A 160 12.55 6.06 -5.39
C GLN A 160 13.55 4.99 -5.87
N GLY A 161 14.57 4.67 -5.08
CA GLY A 161 15.53 3.60 -5.39
C GLY A 161 15.08 2.22 -4.93
N THR A 162 13.90 2.11 -4.32
CA THR A 162 13.29 0.83 -3.92
C THR A 162 12.43 0.26 -5.03
N ARG A 163 12.27 -1.07 -5.05
CA ARG A 163 11.24 -1.75 -5.83
C ARG A 163 10.24 -2.43 -4.90
N LEU A 164 8.97 -2.39 -5.26
CA LEU A 164 7.89 -3.03 -4.51
C LEU A 164 7.39 -4.24 -5.28
N SER A 165 7.31 -5.39 -4.61
CA SER A 165 6.63 -6.54 -5.19
C SER A 165 5.13 -6.27 -5.29
N THR A 166 4.43 -7.07 -6.10
CA THR A 166 2.97 -6.96 -6.20
C THR A 166 2.31 -7.21 -4.84
N GLN A 167 2.82 -8.21 -4.08
CA GLN A 167 2.36 -8.54 -2.74
C GLN A 167 2.67 -7.44 -1.72
N GLY A 168 3.83 -6.78 -1.85
CA GLY A 168 4.21 -5.63 -1.04
C GLY A 168 3.23 -4.47 -1.20
N VAL A 169 2.93 -4.05 -2.43
CA VAL A 169 1.96 -2.96 -2.70
C VAL A 169 0.59 -3.29 -2.10
N ASP A 170 0.17 -4.52 -2.31
CA ASP A 170 -1.06 -5.11 -1.78
C ASP A 170 -1.18 -5.03 -0.26
N LEU A 171 -0.11 -5.36 0.46
CA LEU A 171 -0.04 -5.24 1.92
C LEU A 171 -0.07 -3.77 2.36
N VAL A 172 0.64 -2.90 1.65
CA VAL A 172 0.62 -1.45 1.94
C VAL A 172 -0.78 -0.85 1.71
N VAL A 173 -1.49 -1.25 0.64
CA VAL A 173 -2.87 -0.83 0.40
C VAL A 173 -3.76 -1.27 1.55
N ALA A 174 -3.67 -2.52 2.01
CA ALA A 174 -4.44 -2.98 3.17
C ALA A 174 -4.15 -2.14 4.43
N ARG A 175 -2.86 -1.90 4.74
CA ARG A 175 -2.42 -1.11 5.90
C ARG A 175 -2.81 0.36 5.84
N SER A 176 -2.86 0.95 4.64
CA SER A 176 -3.19 2.37 4.43
C SER A 176 -4.57 2.78 4.96
N ARG A 177 -5.45 1.81 5.25
CA ARG A 177 -6.73 2.04 5.92
C ARG A 177 -6.60 2.65 7.30
N GLN A 178 -5.57 2.23 8.04
CA GLN A 178 -5.30 2.68 9.40
C GLN A 178 -4.20 3.75 9.43
N ALA A 179 -3.64 4.11 8.27
CA ALA A 179 -2.53 5.05 8.13
C ALA A 179 -2.77 6.01 6.97
N ALA A 180 -3.45 7.13 7.26
CA ALA A 180 -3.87 8.13 6.27
C ALA A 180 -2.71 8.83 5.53
N SER A 181 -1.48 8.70 6.01
CA SER A 181 -0.27 9.18 5.33
C SER A 181 0.17 8.31 4.16
N LEU A 182 -0.23 7.03 4.12
CA LEU A 182 0.22 6.07 3.10
C LEU A 182 -0.44 6.27 1.72
N PRO A 183 -1.77 6.50 1.57
CA PRO A 183 -2.40 6.61 0.26
C PRO A 183 -1.68 7.54 -0.74
N PRO A 184 -1.33 8.81 -0.42
CA PRO A 184 -0.65 9.68 -1.39
C PRO A 184 0.74 9.16 -1.79
N LEU A 185 1.43 8.44 -0.91
CA LEU A 185 2.74 7.86 -1.21
C LEU A 185 2.61 6.64 -2.14
N VAL A 186 1.68 5.73 -1.85
CA VAL A 186 1.45 4.52 -2.66
C VAL A 186 0.92 4.85 -4.04
N VAL A 187 -0.03 5.79 -4.14
CA VAL A 187 -0.60 6.22 -5.43
C VAL A 187 0.47 6.84 -6.33
N SER A 188 1.58 7.36 -5.78
CA SER A 188 2.67 7.93 -6.56
C SER A 188 3.67 6.89 -7.08
N ARG A 189 3.63 5.66 -6.56
CA ARG A 189 4.52 4.58 -7.00
C ARG A 189 4.18 4.10 -8.42
N PRO A 190 5.17 3.68 -9.22
CA PRO A 190 4.92 3.08 -10.54
C PRO A 190 4.35 1.65 -10.43
N GLU A 191 4.60 0.93 -9.35
CA GLU A 191 4.21 -0.47 -9.18
C GLU A 191 2.71 -0.67 -8.87
N ILE A 192 2.02 0.40 -8.44
CA ILE A 192 0.58 0.32 -8.12
C ILE A 192 -0.25 0.07 -9.38
N ARG A 193 -1.08 -0.97 -9.32
CA ARG A 193 -1.98 -1.37 -10.42
C ARG A 193 -3.34 -0.65 -10.31
N PRO A 194 -4.10 -0.52 -11.41
CA PRO A 194 -5.43 0.09 -11.38
C PRO A 194 -6.35 -0.51 -10.30
N THR A 195 -6.22 -1.81 -10.08
CA THR A 195 -7.08 -2.55 -9.15
C THR A 195 -6.83 -2.16 -7.69
N GLN A 196 -5.57 -2.05 -7.31
CA GLN A 196 -5.11 -1.57 -6.01
C GLN A 196 -5.49 -0.09 -5.81
N ALA A 197 -5.27 0.74 -6.83
CA ALA A 197 -5.56 2.17 -6.77
C ALA A 197 -7.06 2.47 -6.60
N LEU A 198 -7.94 1.78 -7.35
CA LEU A 198 -9.39 1.98 -7.28
C LEU A 198 -10.02 1.42 -6.00
N VAL A 199 -9.32 0.52 -5.30
CA VAL A 199 -9.66 0.08 -3.94
C VAL A 199 -9.22 1.11 -2.91
N LEU A 200 -7.96 1.56 -3.00
CA LEU A 200 -7.39 2.61 -2.16
C LEU A 200 -8.23 3.89 -2.17
N PHE A 201 -8.87 4.21 -3.31
CA PHE A 201 -9.80 5.33 -3.48
C PHE A 201 -10.78 5.48 -2.31
N TRP A 202 -11.32 4.37 -1.79
CA TRP A 202 -12.43 4.39 -0.84
C TRP A 202 -12.10 4.96 0.53
N TRP A 203 -10.82 4.96 0.94
CA TRP A 203 -10.37 5.55 2.20
C TRP A 203 -9.24 6.57 2.03
N ALA A 204 -8.82 6.82 0.78
CA ALA A 204 -7.88 7.88 0.46
C ALA A 204 -8.49 9.27 0.69
N ASN A 205 -7.63 10.26 0.96
CA ASN A 205 -8.02 11.66 1.00
C ASN A 205 -8.32 12.21 -0.42
N PHE A 206 -8.87 13.42 -0.48
CA PHE A 206 -9.28 14.05 -1.75
C PHE A 206 -8.15 14.11 -2.79
N GLU A 207 -6.95 14.52 -2.39
CA GLU A 207 -5.81 14.66 -3.31
C GLU A 207 -5.39 13.32 -3.92
N ALA A 208 -5.26 12.28 -3.09
CA ALA A 208 -4.94 10.94 -3.56
C ALA A 208 -6.07 10.37 -4.43
N ARG A 209 -7.35 10.62 -4.12
CA ARG A 209 -8.49 10.24 -4.97
C ARG A 209 -8.41 10.88 -6.35
N LEU A 210 -8.08 12.17 -6.43
CA LEU A 210 -7.88 12.84 -7.72
C LEU A 210 -6.71 12.24 -8.51
N GLN A 211 -5.59 11.96 -7.83
CA GLN A 211 -4.43 11.34 -8.46
C GLN A 211 -4.77 9.92 -8.98
N ILE A 212 -5.54 9.14 -8.22
CA ILE A 212 -6.04 7.82 -8.63
C ILE A 212 -6.87 7.95 -9.92
N LEU A 213 -7.87 8.83 -9.94
CA LEU A 213 -8.72 9.01 -11.11
C LEU A 213 -7.92 9.51 -12.32
N ARG A 214 -6.95 10.41 -12.14
CA ARG A 214 -6.10 10.91 -13.23
C ARG A 214 -5.21 9.82 -13.84
N ARG A 215 -4.60 8.96 -13.01
CA ARG A 215 -3.67 7.90 -13.45
C ARG A 215 -4.38 6.64 -13.96
N PHE A 216 -5.46 6.23 -13.30
CA PHE A 216 -6.04 4.89 -13.48
C PHE A 216 -7.45 4.87 -14.09
N ALA A 217 -8.12 6.02 -14.22
CA ALA A 217 -9.32 6.09 -15.05
C ALA A 217 -8.90 6.10 -16.52
N VAL A 218 -8.93 4.91 -17.12
CA VAL A 218 -8.50 4.68 -18.51
C VAL A 218 -9.68 4.65 -19.47
N ASP A 219 -9.41 4.99 -20.72
CA ASP A 219 -10.35 4.75 -21.82
C ASP A 219 -10.29 3.27 -22.22
N ARG A 220 -11.40 2.74 -22.73
CA ARG A 220 -11.56 1.37 -23.20
C ARG A 220 -11.88 1.29 -24.70
N ASN A 221 -11.67 2.36 -25.46
CA ASN A 221 -11.94 2.40 -26.90
C ASN A 221 -11.31 1.25 -27.68
N VAL A 222 -10.06 0.90 -27.39
CA VAL A 222 -9.38 -0.24 -28.04
C VAL A 222 -10.13 -1.54 -27.77
N LEU A 223 -10.47 -1.83 -26.51
CA LEU A 223 -11.23 -3.03 -26.16
C LEU A 223 -12.61 -3.07 -26.83
N ILE A 224 -13.28 -1.91 -26.94
CA ILE A 224 -14.57 -1.81 -27.65
C ILE A 224 -14.42 -2.08 -29.15
N GLN A 225 -13.34 -1.60 -29.76
CA GLN A 225 -13.06 -1.80 -31.18
C GLN A 225 -12.72 -3.25 -31.48
N GLU A 226 -11.76 -3.82 -30.76
CA GLU A 226 -11.24 -5.17 -31.02
C GLU A 226 -12.24 -6.28 -30.69
N LEU A 227 -13.14 -6.06 -29.71
CA LEU A 227 -14.13 -7.07 -29.31
C LEU A 227 -15.53 -6.80 -29.87
N GLY A 228 -15.67 -5.87 -30.81
CA GLY A 228 -16.96 -5.43 -31.35
C GLY A 228 -17.72 -6.54 -32.08
N ASP A 229 -17.02 -7.48 -32.69
CA ASP A 229 -17.55 -8.69 -33.32
C ASP A 229 -18.01 -9.72 -32.28
N VAL A 230 -17.30 -9.87 -31.16
CA VAL A 230 -17.65 -10.75 -30.04
C VAL A 230 -19.02 -10.38 -29.44
N PHE A 231 -19.36 -9.09 -29.38
CA PHE A 231 -20.70 -8.66 -28.97
C PHE A 231 -21.81 -9.22 -29.89
N LYS A 232 -21.55 -9.35 -31.20
CA LYS A 232 -22.51 -9.90 -32.16
C LYS A 232 -22.65 -11.42 -32.00
N LEU A 233 -21.53 -12.12 -31.79
CA LEU A 233 -21.51 -13.55 -31.51
C LEU A 233 -22.28 -13.87 -30.24
N ALA A 234 -21.98 -13.18 -29.14
CA ALA A 234 -22.67 -13.37 -27.86
C ALA A 234 -24.18 -13.09 -27.98
N ALA A 235 -24.58 -12.11 -28.78
CA ALA A 235 -26.00 -11.83 -29.03
C ALA A 235 -26.69 -12.93 -29.86
N ALA A 236 -26.02 -13.47 -30.88
CA ALA A 236 -26.52 -14.58 -31.69
C ALA A 236 -26.69 -15.87 -30.86
N GLU A 237 -25.82 -16.08 -29.87
CA GLU A 237 -25.90 -17.16 -28.88
C GLU A 237 -26.87 -16.87 -27.72
N GLY A 238 -27.62 -15.76 -27.79
CA GLY A 238 -28.59 -15.39 -26.76
C GLY A 238 -27.98 -15.11 -25.39
N TRP A 239 -26.70 -14.71 -25.32
CA TRP A 239 -25.95 -14.46 -24.09
C TRP A 239 -25.88 -15.66 -23.13
N ALA A 240 -25.92 -16.89 -23.70
CA ALA A 240 -25.98 -18.13 -22.94
C ALA A 240 -24.79 -18.27 -21.97
N ASP A 241 -23.57 -17.99 -22.45
CA ASP A 241 -22.37 -18.10 -21.61
C ASP A 241 -22.29 -16.98 -20.56
N ALA A 242 -22.14 -17.37 -19.30
CA ALA A 242 -22.16 -16.45 -18.17
C ALA A 242 -20.90 -15.60 -18.08
N ASP A 243 -19.74 -16.14 -18.44
CA ASP A 243 -18.46 -15.45 -18.28
C ASP A 243 -18.18 -14.47 -19.42
N THR A 244 -18.56 -14.82 -20.65
CA THR A 244 -18.63 -13.92 -21.80
C THR A 244 -19.54 -12.75 -21.48
N ARG A 245 -20.75 -13.00 -20.98
CA ARG A 245 -21.70 -11.94 -20.59
C ARG A 245 -21.13 -10.99 -19.56
N LYS A 246 -20.54 -11.52 -18.47
CA LYS A 246 -19.90 -10.70 -17.41
C LYS A 246 -18.73 -9.88 -17.95
N THR A 247 -17.90 -10.47 -18.80
CA THR A 247 -16.71 -9.82 -19.36
C THR A 247 -17.10 -8.68 -20.30
N LEU A 248 -18.01 -8.95 -21.24
CA LEU A 248 -18.52 -7.95 -22.17
C LEU A 248 -19.24 -6.80 -21.43
N GLN A 249 -19.90 -7.07 -20.29
CA GLN A 249 -20.51 -6.03 -19.45
C GLN A 249 -19.49 -5.02 -18.91
N VAL A 250 -18.22 -5.41 -18.69
CA VAL A 250 -17.16 -4.47 -18.26
C VAL A 250 -16.69 -3.59 -19.44
N ILE A 251 -16.84 -4.07 -20.66
CA ILE A 251 -16.33 -3.42 -21.88
C ILE A 251 -17.41 -2.58 -22.57
N GLU A 252 -18.68 -2.93 -22.36
CA GLU A 252 -19.83 -2.35 -23.03
C GLU A 252 -19.79 -0.81 -23.12
N ARG A 253 -20.14 -0.29 -24.29
CA ARG A 253 -20.15 1.16 -24.54
C ARG A 253 -21.25 1.89 -23.77
N ARG A 254 -22.41 1.27 -23.58
CA ARG A 254 -23.59 1.90 -22.97
C ARG A 254 -23.64 1.66 -21.48
N GLN A 255 -23.64 2.73 -20.68
CA GLN A 255 -23.72 2.61 -19.22
C GLN A 255 -25.13 2.30 -18.71
N ARG A 256 -26.15 2.99 -19.23
CA ARG A 256 -27.54 2.84 -18.77
C ARG A 256 -28.18 1.57 -19.31
N ASN A 257 -29.01 0.92 -18.50
CA ASN A 257 -29.80 -0.25 -18.89
C ASN A 257 -31.10 0.18 -19.57
N ARG A 258 -31.23 -0.05 -20.88
CA ARG A 258 -32.46 0.29 -21.63
C ARG A 258 -33.64 -0.61 -21.29
N ALA A 259 -33.41 -1.89 -21.00
CA ALA A 259 -34.48 -2.81 -20.63
C ALA A 259 -35.10 -2.43 -19.28
N ALA A 260 -34.26 -1.97 -18.34
CA ALA A 260 -34.71 -1.40 -17.07
C ALA A 260 -35.64 -0.20 -17.27
N ALA A 261 -35.27 0.73 -18.16
CA ALA A 261 -36.07 1.93 -18.41
C ALA A 261 -37.50 1.61 -18.89
N ALA A 262 -37.67 0.57 -19.72
CA ALA A 262 -38.97 0.15 -20.22
C ALA A 262 -39.89 -0.45 -19.13
N GLN A 263 -39.31 -0.97 -18.04
CA GLN A 263 -40.04 -1.61 -16.94
C GLN A 263 -40.14 -0.71 -15.69
N SER A 264 -39.39 0.39 -15.69
CA SER A 264 -39.29 1.30 -14.56
C SER A 264 -40.61 2.04 -14.32
N PRO A 265 -41.10 2.13 -13.08
CA PRO A 265 -42.27 2.96 -12.76
C PRO A 265 -42.01 4.46 -12.99
N TYR A 266 -40.73 4.87 -13.12
CA TYR A 266 -40.33 6.25 -13.39
C TYR A 266 -39.93 6.49 -14.85
N GLY A 267 -39.91 5.44 -15.69
CA GLY A 267 -39.58 5.44 -17.11
C GLY A 267 -38.14 5.80 -17.49
N SER A 268 -37.44 6.59 -16.67
CA SER A 268 -36.07 7.05 -16.93
C SER A 268 -35.30 7.29 -15.63
N LEU A 269 -33.97 7.36 -15.74
CA LEU A 269 -33.10 7.70 -14.61
C LEU A 269 -33.43 9.11 -14.08
N GLU A 270 -33.69 10.06 -14.98
CA GLU A 270 -34.10 11.41 -14.63
C GLU A 270 -35.44 11.42 -13.87
N GLY A 271 -36.40 10.58 -14.27
CA GLY A 271 -37.67 10.40 -13.55
C GLY A 271 -37.47 9.84 -12.15
N ALA A 272 -36.62 8.81 -12.00
CA ALA A 272 -36.30 8.24 -10.69
C ALA A 272 -35.59 9.27 -9.78
N LEU A 273 -34.67 10.07 -10.35
CA LEU A 273 -34.00 11.15 -9.61
C LEU A 273 -34.94 12.31 -9.24
N ALA A 274 -35.95 12.61 -10.06
CA ALA A 274 -36.98 13.58 -9.70
C ALA A 274 -37.84 13.06 -8.53
N ALA A 275 -38.20 11.77 -8.53
CA ALA A 275 -38.88 11.15 -7.39
C ALA A 275 -38.04 11.18 -6.09
N ALA A 276 -36.71 11.25 -6.22
CA ALA A 276 -35.78 11.32 -5.10
C ALA A 276 -35.76 12.65 -4.36
N GLU A 277 -36.40 13.70 -4.89
CA GLU A 277 -36.30 15.07 -4.37
C GLU A 277 -36.72 15.18 -2.88
N ARG A 278 -37.66 14.33 -2.44
CA ARG A 278 -38.13 14.26 -1.03
C ARG A 278 -37.23 13.42 -0.12
N GLY A 279 -36.20 12.81 -0.69
CA GLY A 279 -35.31 11.86 -0.03
C GLY A 279 -35.16 10.58 -0.85
N VAL A 280 -34.00 9.96 -0.71
CA VAL A 280 -33.67 8.67 -1.32
C VAL A 280 -33.91 7.56 -0.31
N ASP A 281 -34.83 6.65 -0.60
CA ASP A 281 -35.05 5.43 0.17
C ASP A 281 -34.38 4.21 -0.49
N ARG A 282 -34.47 3.04 0.15
CA ARG A 282 -33.83 1.83 -0.36
C ARG A 282 -34.42 1.40 -1.71
N THR A 283 -35.72 1.57 -1.94
CA THR A 283 -36.36 1.16 -3.19
C THR A 283 -35.86 2.02 -4.35
N LEU A 284 -35.75 3.33 -4.15
CA LEU A 284 -35.27 4.24 -5.16
C LEU A 284 -33.78 4.05 -5.47
N ILE A 285 -32.96 3.69 -4.47
CA ILE A 285 -31.55 3.30 -4.73
C ILE A 285 -31.49 2.09 -5.66
N HIS A 286 -32.32 1.05 -5.43
CA HIS A 286 -32.36 -0.12 -6.30
C HIS A 286 -32.75 0.27 -7.72
N GLU A 287 -33.76 1.13 -7.85
CA GLU A 287 -34.25 1.56 -9.16
C GLU A 287 -33.22 2.42 -9.91
N ILE A 288 -32.59 3.38 -9.23
CA ILE A 288 -31.48 4.18 -9.77
C ILE A 288 -30.32 3.27 -10.20
N ALA A 289 -29.96 2.27 -9.38
CA ALA A 289 -28.91 1.31 -9.70
C ALA A 289 -29.25 0.50 -10.96
N HIS A 290 -30.48 -0.02 -11.02
CA HIS A 290 -30.96 -0.82 -12.14
C HIS A 290 -30.95 -0.03 -13.45
N LEU A 291 -31.46 1.21 -13.44
CA LEU A 291 -31.44 2.13 -14.58
C LEU A 291 -30.00 2.53 -14.99
N ALA A 292 -29.11 2.68 -14.02
CA ALA A 292 -27.69 3.00 -14.24
C ALA A 292 -26.82 1.79 -14.67
N GLY A 293 -27.39 0.58 -14.71
CA GLY A 293 -26.67 -0.63 -15.12
C GLY A 293 -25.64 -1.13 -14.10
N ILE A 294 -25.87 -0.88 -12.81
CA ILE A 294 -25.00 -1.33 -11.72
C ILE A 294 -25.79 -2.09 -10.65
N LYS A 295 -25.09 -2.86 -9.80
CA LYS A 295 -25.72 -3.57 -8.68
C LYS A 295 -26.12 -2.58 -7.58
N PRO A 296 -27.23 -2.84 -6.86
CA PRO A 296 -27.68 -1.98 -5.76
C PRO A 296 -26.62 -1.77 -4.67
N THR A 297 -25.83 -2.80 -4.36
CA THR A 297 -24.73 -2.69 -3.39
C THR A 297 -23.68 -1.66 -3.81
N THR A 298 -23.33 -1.63 -5.11
CA THR A 298 -22.42 -0.63 -5.68
C THR A 298 -23.02 0.77 -5.61
N ALA A 299 -24.30 0.93 -5.94
CA ALA A 299 -24.98 2.21 -5.81
C ALA A 299 -25.00 2.70 -4.36
N SER A 300 -25.37 1.84 -3.39
CA SER A 300 -25.35 2.18 -1.97
C SER A 300 -23.96 2.61 -1.49
N GLN A 301 -22.91 1.89 -1.89
CA GLN A 301 -21.53 2.22 -1.53
C GLN A 301 -21.10 3.58 -2.10
N ILE A 302 -21.45 3.87 -3.36
CA ILE A 302 -21.17 5.16 -4.01
C ILE A 302 -21.93 6.30 -3.32
N PHE A 303 -23.22 6.13 -3.05
CA PHE A 303 -24.06 7.20 -2.50
C PHE A 303 -23.73 7.49 -1.03
N ALA A 304 -23.18 6.51 -0.31
CA ALA A 304 -22.68 6.65 1.05
C ALA A 304 -21.26 7.24 1.13
N ASP A 305 -20.55 7.44 0.01
CA ASP A 305 -19.17 7.95 0.02
C ASP A 305 -19.08 9.33 0.69
N PRO A 306 -18.39 9.51 1.84
CA PRO A 306 -18.39 10.77 2.58
C PRO A 306 -17.77 11.95 1.81
N GLY A 307 -16.75 11.69 0.99
CA GLY A 307 -16.10 12.72 0.18
C GLY A 307 -16.96 13.17 -1.01
N GLY A 308 -17.78 12.28 -1.56
CA GLY A 308 -18.74 12.57 -2.62
C GLY A 308 -18.16 12.45 -4.02
N GLU A 309 -16.84 12.28 -4.17
CA GLU A 309 -16.18 12.12 -5.46
C GLU A 309 -16.73 10.91 -6.23
N ALA A 310 -17.08 9.82 -5.54
CA ALA A 310 -17.71 8.66 -6.17
C ALA A 310 -19.06 8.99 -6.82
N ILE A 311 -19.85 9.89 -6.20
CA ILE A 311 -21.14 10.37 -6.74
C ILE A 311 -20.87 11.17 -8.02
N GLY A 312 -19.84 12.01 -8.04
CA GLY A 312 -19.41 12.73 -9.23
C GLY A 312 -19.04 11.78 -10.38
N VAL A 313 -18.27 10.72 -10.10
CA VAL A 313 -17.96 9.67 -11.08
C VAL A 313 -19.24 9.00 -11.60
N PHE A 314 -20.14 8.60 -10.71
CA PHE A 314 -21.41 7.97 -11.08
C PHE A 314 -22.24 8.86 -12.01
N CYS A 315 -22.51 10.10 -11.59
CA CYS A 315 -23.30 11.07 -12.36
C CYS A 315 -22.69 11.33 -13.74
N LYS A 316 -21.36 11.40 -13.82
CA LYS A 316 -20.66 11.59 -15.10
C LYS A 316 -20.76 10.36 -16.00
N ALA A 317 -20.61 9.16 -15.44
CA ALA A 317 -20.65 7.89 -16.16
C ALA A 317 -22.03 7.62 -16.80
N VAL A 318 -23.11 7.91 -16.05
CA VAL A 318 -24.48 7.78 -16.55
C VAL A 318 -24.91 8.96 -17.42
N GLY A 319 -24.09 10.00 -17.57
CA GLY A 319 -24.37 11.14 -18.44
C GLY A 319 -25.45 12.09 -17.90
N LEU A 320 -25.53 12.27 -16.57
CA LEU A 320 -26.39 13.32 -16.00
C LEU A 320 -25.82 14.70 -16.32
N LYS A 321 -26.70 15.70 -16.35
CA LYS A 321 -26.31 17.11 -16.44
C LYS A 321 -25.99 17.65 -15.04
N ARG A 322 -25.12 18.66 -14.96
CA ARG A 322 -24.68 19.29 -13.71
C ARG A 322 -25.82 19.68 -12.76
N PRO A 323 -26.93 20.30 -13.21
CA PRO A 323 -28.04 20.64 -12.30
C PRO A 323 -28.68 19.41 -11.65
N LEU A 324 -28.83 18.30 -12.39
CA LEU A 324 -29.38 17.06 -11.86
C LEU A 324 -28.44 16.38 -10.87
N MET A 325 -27.13 16.49 -11.08
CA MET A 325 -26.16 16.02 -10.08
C MET A 325 -26.31 16.77 -8.75
N ILE A 326 -26.43 18.11 -8.81
CA ILE A 326 -26.60 18.93 -7.60
C ILE A 326 -27.96 18.64 -6.94
N ALA A 327 -29.03 18.46 -7.72
CA ALA A 327 -30.32 18.02 -7.21
C ALA A 327 -30.22 16.65 -6.52
N PHE A 328 -29.51 15.69 -7.13
CA PHE A 328 -29.30 14.37 -6.56
C PHE A 328 -28.46 14.41 -5.27
N TRP A 329 -27.45 15.28 -5.20
CA TRP A 329 -26.68 15.52 -3.98
C TRP A 329 -27.58 15.96 -2.81
N ARG A 330 -28.51 16.89 -3.09
CA ARG A 330 -29.50 17.37 -2.10
C ARG A 330 -30.50 16.28 -1.73
N ALA A 331 -30.96 15.50 -2.70
CA ALA A 331 -31.85 14.35 -2.48
C ALA A 331 -31.24 13.30 -1.54
N LEU A 332 -29.92 13.10 -1.60
CA LEU A 332 -29.14 12.27 -0.68
C LEU A 332 -28.95 12.91 0.71
N ARG A 333 -29.53 14.09 0.98
CA ARG A 333 -29.45 14.85 2.24
C ARG A 333 -28.02 15.13 2.69
N ARG A 334 -27.14 15.40 1.74
CA ARG A 334 -25.72 15.68 2.00
C ARG A 334 -25.48 17.15 2.33
N PRO A 335 -24.37 17.50 3.00
CA PRO A 335 -24.06 18.88 3.34
C PRO A 335 -24.07 19.80 2.11
N ASN A 336 -24.71 20.95 2.22
CA ASN A 336 -24.64 22.00 1.20
C ASN A 336 -23.25 22.64 1.19
N GLY A 337 -22.94 23.32 0.10
CA GLY A 337 -21.69 24.05 -0.09
C GLY A 337 -21.69 24.77 -1.43
N ASP A 338 -20.69 25.59 -1.67
CA ASP A 338 -20.47 26.20 -2.98
C ASP A 338 -19.92 25.11 -3.94
N PRO A 339 -20.64 24.79 -5.04
CA PRO A 339 -20.22 23.75 -5.99
C PRO A 339 -18.98 24.12 -6.80
N ASP A 340 -18.55 25.38 -6.79
CA ASP A 340 -17.45 25.87 -7.62
C ASP A 340 -16.10 25.89 -6.86
N VAL A 341 -16.08 25.51 -5.58
CA VAL A 341 -14.87 25.46 -4.73
C VAL A 341 -14.68 24.10 -4.04
N THR A 342 -13.44 23.59 -3.99
CA THR A 342 -13.14 22.22 -3.51
C THR A 342 -12.92 22.11 -1.99
N ASN A 343 -13.19 23.18 -1.24
CA ASN A 343 -13.07 23.20 0.23
C ASN A 343 -14.22 22.46 0.94
N ASN A 344 -15.27 22.07 0.22
CA ASN A 344 -16.42 21.33 0.72
C ASN A 344 -16.71 20.07 -0.12
N PRO A 345 -17.41 19.05 0.41
CA PRO A 345 -17.66 17.80 -0.30
C PRO A 345 -18.46 17.95 -1.61
N LEU A 346 -19.41 18.89 -1.68
CA LEU A 346 -20.19 19.12 -2.91
C LEU A 346 -19.28 19.62 -4.04
N GLY A 347 -18.47 20.64 -3.78
CA GLY A 347 -17.55 21.16 -4.78
C GLY A 347 -16.45 20.16 -5.19
N ARG A 348 -16.02 19.26 -4.30
CA ARG A 348 -15.13 18.13 -4.66
C ARG A 348 -15.80 17.14 -5.60
N ALA A 349 -17.05 16.76 -5.32
CA ALA A 349 -17.83 15.89 -6.18
C ALA A 349 -18.04 16.52 -7.57
N VAL A 350 -18.44 17.79 -7.59
CA VAL A 350 -18.67 18.57 -8.82
C VAL A 350 -17.37 18.75 -9.61
N TYR A 351 -16.25 19.02 -8.95
CA TYR A 351 -14.94 19.07 -9.59
C TYR A 351 -14.61 17.77 -10.34
N VAL A 352 -14.85 16.60 -9.72
CA VAL A 352 -14.65 15.31 -10.38
C VAL A 352 -15.60 15.13 -11.57
N PHE A 353 -16.86 15.51 -11.42
CA PHE A 353 -17.85 15.44 -12.48
C PHE A 353 -17.51 16.33 -13.69
N ASP A 354 -17.02 17.54 -13.45
CA ASP A 354 -16.67 18.52 -14.48
C ASP A 354 -15.36 18.14 -15.19
N THR A 355 -14.37 17.60 -14.46
CA THR A 355 -13.02 17.31 -15.00
C THR A 355 -12.83 15.90 -15.58
N LEU A 356 -13.58 14.89 -15.11
CA LEU A 356 -13.40 13.51 -15.56
C LEU A 356 -14.12 13.27 -16.90
N ALA A 357 -13.44 12.71 -17.91
CA ALA A 357 -14.12 12.36 -19.17
C ALA A 357 -15.18 11.26 -18.95
N THR A 358 -16.30 11.32 -19.69
CA THR A 358 -17.41 10.34 -19.55
C THR A 358 -16.95 8.89 -19.79
N ALA A 359 -16.12 8.64 -20.80
CA ALA A 359 -15.59 7.29 -21.06
C ALA A 359 -14.78 6.74 -19.87
N LYS A 360 -13.91 7.58 -19.29
CA LYS A 360 -13.11 7.27 -18.09
C LYS A 360 -13.99 7.02 -16.86
N ALA A 361 -15.01 7.86 -16.65
CA ALA A 361 -15.97 7.70 -15.55
C ALA A 361 -16.72 6.36 -15.64
N GLN A 362 -17.13 5.96 -16.86
CA GLN A 362 -17.77 4.67 -17.09
C GLN A 362 -16.83 3.50 -16.80
N THR A 363 -15.55 3.58 -17.18
CA THR A 363 -14.56 2.54 -16.86
C THR A 363 -14.43 2.36 -15.35
N VAL A 364 -14.32 3.47 -14.60
CA VAL A 364 -14.25 3.43 -13.13
C VAL A 364 -15.52 2.84 -12.53
N LEU A 365 -16.70 3.28 -12.97
CA LEU A 365 -17.97 2.79 -12.46
C LEU A 365 -18.15 1.29 -12.73
N ARG A 366 -17.79 0.80 -13.91
CA ARG A 366 -17.81 -0.63 -14.25
C ARG A 366 -16.83 -1.43 -13.41
N TYR A 367 -15.63 -0.89 -13.19
CA TYR A 367 -14.65 -1.53 -12.32
C TYR A 367 -15.15 -1.66 -10.88
N TRP A 368 -15.76 -0.62 -10.33
CA TRP A 368 -16.39 -0.67 -9.00
C TRP A 368 -17.54 -1.68 -8.96
N ASN A 369 -18.40 -1.69 -10.00
CA ASN A 369 -19.47 -2.66 -10.10
C ASN A 369 -18.97 -4.10 -10.18
N TRP A 370 -17.87 -4.35 -10.88
CA TRP A 370 -17.25 -5.67 -10.94
C TRP A 370 -16.56 -6.04 -9.62
N SER A 371 -15.75 -5.15 -9.06
CA SER A 371 -14.93 -5.43 -7.87
C SER A 371 -15.75 -5.58 -6.58
N PHE A 372 -16.87 -4.89 -6.41
CA PHE A 372 -17.68 -5.00 -5.18
C PHE A 372 -18.54 -6.24 -5.13
N THR A 373 -18.64 -6.99 -6.23
CA THR A 373 -19.74 -7.92 -6.43
C THR A 373 -19.32 -9.36 -6.65
N ALA A 374 -18.02 -9.64 -6.51
CA ALA A 374 -17.49 -11.00 -6.55
C ALA A 374 -17.81 -11.84 -5.29
N ASP A 375 -18.38 -11.25 -4.23
CA ASP A 375 -18.51 -11.92 -2.92
C ASP A 375 -19.81 -11.68 -2.12
N ALA A 376 -20.90 -11.18 -2.71
CA ALA A 376 -22.13 -10.96 -1.94
C ALA A 376 -22.81 -12.24 -1.38
N ALA A 377 -22.27 -13.44 -1.61
CA ALA A 377 -22.89 -14.72 -1.23
C ALA A 377 -22.16 -15.53 -0.14
N ASN A 378 -20.88 -15.30 0.18
CA ASN A 378 -20.07 -16.25 0.99
C ASN A 378 -19.12 -15.64 2.04
N ILE A 379 -19.41 -14.45 2.59
CA ILE A 379 -18.49 -13.73 3.50
C ILE A 379 -18.36 -14.36 4.91
N GLU A 380 -19.24 -15.28 5.32
CA GLU A 380 -19.28 -15.80 6.71
C GLU A 380 -18.21 -16.85 7.08
N ARG A 381 -17.23 -17.21 6.23
CA ARG A 381 -16.33 -18.36 6.50
C ARG A 381 -14.84 -18.13 6.25
N VAL A 382 -14.21 -17.12 6.84
CA VAL A 382 -12.73 -17.05 6.82
C VAL A 382 -12.15 -16.58 8.15
N SER A 383 -11.35 -17.44 8.79
CA SER A 383 -10.38 -17.08 9.83
C SER A 383 -9.03 -16.75 9.18
N PHE A 384 -8.25 -15.88 9.82
CA PHE A 384 -7.01 -15.29 9.29
C PHE A 384 -5.82 -16.26 9.09
N ASP A 385 -5.99 -17.57 9.26
CA ASP A 385 -4.89 -18.54 9.35
C ASP A 385 -4.77 -19.53 8.16
N ASP A 386 -5.58 -19.39 7.10
CA ASP A 386 -5.53 -20.34 5.98
C ASP A 386 -4.66 -19.85 4.81
N ASN A 387 -3.59 -20.59 4.52
CA ASN A 387 -2.49 -20.25 3.60
C ASN A 387 -2.79 -20.61 2.12
N THR A 388 -4.07 -20.68 1.73
CA THR A 388 -4.48 -20.94 0.34
C THR A 388 -4.74 -19.62 -0.41
N LEU A 389 -3.68 -19.13 -1.05
CA LEU A 389 -3.72 -18.07 -2.07
C LEU A 389 -4.60 -18.49 -3.25
N ASP A 390 -5.75 -17.83 -3.41
CA ASP A 390 -6.18 -17.16 -4.66
C ASP A 390 -7.65 -16.74 -4.53
N LEU A 391 -7.92 -15.84 -3.59
CA LEU A 391 -9.13 -15.01 -3.65
C LEU A 391 -9.05 -14.23 -4.97
N THR A 392 -9.95 -14.51 -5.92
CA THR A 392 -10.00 -13.76 -7.19
C THR A 392 -9.89 -12.27 -6.89
N LEU A 393 -9.13 -11.52 -7.67
CA LEU A 393 -8.78 -10.11 -7.40
C LEU A 393 -9.98 -9.26 -6.90
N ALA A 394 -11.16 -9.51 -7.46
CA ALA A 394 -12.40 -8.88 -7.03
C ALA A 394 -12.86 -9.28 -5.61
N ARG A 395 -12.76 -10.57 -5.21
CA ARG A 395 -13.03 -11.03 -3.84
C ARG A 395 -12.14 -10.35 -2.82
N ARG A 396 -10.84 -10.31 -3.08
CA ARG A 396 -9.88 -9.61 -2.21
C ARG A 396 -10.23 -8.13 -2.05
N ASN A 397 -10.58 -7.47 -3.15
CA ASN A 397 -10.97 -6.07 -3.16
C ASN A 397 -12.26 -5.85 -2.35
N ALA A 398 -13.25 -6.72 -2.51
CA ALA A 398 -14.49 -6.70 -1.74
C ALA A 398 -14.23 -6.96 -0.24
N ALA A 399 -13.39 -7.95 0.10
CA ALA A 399 -13.03 -8.28 1.47
C ALA A 399 -12.35 -7.10 2.15
N LEU A 400 -11.41 -6.42 1.47
CA LEU A 400 -10.91 -5.14 1.96
C LEU A 400 -12.10 -4.20 2.15
N LEU A 401 -12.81 -3.80 1.09
CA LEU A 401 -13.85 -2.76 1.16
C LEU A 401 -14.93 -2.97 2.22
N PHE A 402 -15.40 -4.20 2.42
CA PHE A 402 -16.55 -4.52 3.28
C PHE A 402 -16.19 -5.08 4.66
N ASN A 403 -15.03 -5.71 4.87
CA ASN A 403 -14.57 -6.01 6.23
C ASN A 403 -14.07 -4.72 6.87
N ARG A 404 -15.02 -3.99 7.46
CA ARG A 404 -14.78 -2.75 8.19
C ARG A 404 -14.21 -2.97 9.58
N ASN A 405 -14.19 -4.19 10.11
CA ASN A 405 -13.62 -4.52 11.42
C ASN A 405 -13.21 -6.00 11.49
N VAL A 406 -11.93 -6.26 11.70
CA VAL A 406 -11.45 -7.16 12.77
C VAL A 406 -10.33 -6.42 13.48
#